data_AF-A0A1W2H2G6-F1
#
_entry.id   AF-A0A1W2H2G6-F1
#
_cell.length_a   1.000
_cell.length_b   1.000
_cell.length_c   1.000
_cell.angle_alpha   90.00
_cell.angle_beta   90.00
_cell.angle_gamma   90.00
#
_symmetry.space_group_name_H-M   'P 1'
#
loop_
_entity.id
_entity.type
_entity.pdbx_description
1 polymer ?
#
loop_
_entity_poly.entity_id
_entity_poly.type
_entity_poly.pdbx_seq_one_letter_code
_entity_poly.pdbx_strand_id
1 'polypeptide(L)' 'MANDPIKFIASVEDSEIKNIQDIAEKLRKKGCKINHILSFTGVISGETSGKEDSLQEIIVKGIKHIEEDGEVRAF' A
#
# COMPACT_ATOMS: atom_id res chain seq x y z
N MET A 1 -15.04 7.50 -14.63
CA MET A 1 -15.36 6.12 -14.22
C MET A 1 -14.61 5.87 -12.92
N ALA A 2 -15.21 5.20 -11.93
CA ALA A 2 -14.44 4.70 -10.79
C ALA A 2 -13.96 3.30 -11.17
N ASN A 3 -12.66 3.07 -11.10
CA ASN A 3 -12.06 1.75 -11.23
C ASN A 3 -12.36 0.94 -9.96
N ASP A 4 -12.34 -0.39 -10.07
CA ASP A 4 -12.45 -1.26 -8.89
C ASP A 4 -11.27 -1.01 -7.93
N PRO A 5 -11.48 -1.04 -6.59
CA PRO A 5 -10.40 -0.90 -5.62
C PRO A 5 -9.35 -1.98 -5.83
N ILE A 6 -8.11 -1.56 -6.06
CA ILE A 6 -6.98 -2.46 -6.22
C ILE A 6 -6.40 -2.73 -4.85
N LYS A 7 -6.38 -3.99 -4.43
CA LYS A 7 -5.68 -4.39 -3.21
C LYS A 7 -4.18 -4.38 -3.46
N PHE A 8 -3.41 -3.94 -2.48
CA PHE A 8 -1.96 -3.81 -2.61
C PHE A 8 -1.22 -4.25 -1.37
N ILE A 9 0.03 -4.64 -1.60
CA ILE A 9 1.05 -4.86 -0.58
C ILE A 9 2.20 -3.91 -0.87
N ALA A 10 2.54 -3.08 0.11
CA ALA A 10 3.64 -2.14 0.07
C ALA A 10 4.71 -2.55 1.07
N SER A 11 5.95 -2.65 0.61
CA SER A 11 7.13 -2.83 1.46
C SER A 11 7.79 -1.47 1.70
N VAL A 12 8.08 -1.16 2.96
CA VAL A 12 8.75 0.06 3.41
C VAL A 12 10.26 -0.12 3.36
N GLU A 13 10.99 0.97 3.12
CA GLU A 13 12.45 0.99 3.18
C GLU A 13 12.94 0.66 4.60
N ASP A 14 14.01 -0.13 4.71
CA ASP A 14 14.53 -0.61 6.00
C ASP A 14 14.86 0.56 6.96
N SER A 15 15.36 1.68 6.40
CA SER A 15 15.64 2.93 7.11
C SER A 15 14.39 3.63 7.66
N GLU A 16 13.25 3.42 7.03
CA GLU A 16 11.98 4.09 7.32
C GLU A 16 10.97 3.19 8.07
N ILE A 17 11.36 1.96 8.44
CA ILE A 17 10.50 1.03 9.22
C ILE A 17 9.98 1.71 10.50
N LYS A 18 10.80 2.52 11.18
CA LYS A 18 10.39 3.27 12.38
C LYS A 18 9.29 4.31 12.09
N ASN A 19 9.19 4.76 10.84
CA ASN A 19 8.23 5.75 10.35
C ASN A 19 7.04 5.08 9.62
N ILE A 20 6.90 3.75 9.68
CA ILE A 20 5.85 3.01 8.94
C ILE A 20 4.44 3.54 9.21
N GLN A 21 4.17 4.02 10.43
CA GLN A 21 2.88 4.62 10.79
C GLN A 21 2.62 5.92 10.02
N ASP A 22 3.63 6.79 9.91
CA ASP A 22 3.54 8.04 9.15
C ASP A 22 3.36 7.77 7.64
N ILE A 23 4.04 6.73 7.12
CA ILE A 23 3.86 6.26 5.74
C ILE A 23 2.43 5.76 5.52
N ALA A 24 1.88 4.97 6.43
CA ALA A 24 0.51 4.50 6.35
C ALA A 24 -0.50 5.67 6.40
N GLU A 25 -0.25 6.70 7.22
CA GLU A 25 -1.08 7.91 7.23
C GLU A 25 -1.01 8.70 5.92
N LYS A 26 0.17 8.79 5.29
CA LYS A 26 0.32 9.41 3.96
C LYS A 26 -0.47 8.66 2.90
N LEU A 27 -0.46 7.34 2.93
CA LEU A 27 -1.29 6.51 2.04
C LEU A 27 -2.78 6.76 2.28
N ARG A 28 -3.23 6.85 3.54
CA ARG A 28 -4.61 7.22 3.88
C ARG A 28 -5.01 8.58 3.35
N LYS A 29 -4.12 9.58 3.45
CA LYS A 29 -4.35 10.93 2.92
C LYS A 29 -4.46 10.96 1.40
N LYS A 30 -3.84 10.01 0.69
CA LYS A 30 -4.02 9.82 -0.75
C LYS A 30 -5.37 9.17 -1.11
N GLY A 31 -6.12 8.68 -0.13
CA GLY A 31 -7.41 8.02 -0.34
C GLY A 31 -7.35 6.50 -0.19
N CYS A 32 -6.17 5.92 0.06
CA CYS A 32 -6.05 4.48 0.26
C CYS A 32 -6.65 4.07 1.60
N LYS A 33 -7.28 2.90 1.64
CA LYS A 33 -7.72 2.28 2.88
C LYS A 33 -6.69 1.25 3.31
N ILE A 34 -6.09 1.48 4.47
CA ILE A 34 -5.06 0.59 5.03
C ILE A 34 -5.73 -0.48 5.88
N ASN A 35 -5.50 -1.74 5.53
CA ASN A 35 -6.06 -2.91 6.19
C ASN A 35 -5.12 -3.43 7.27
N HIS A 36 -3.83 -3.61 6.96
CA HIS A 36 -2.83 -4.09 7.93
C HIS A 36 -1.52 -3.31 7.84
N ILE A 37 -0.88 -3.16 8.99
CA ILE A 37 0.46 -2.57 9.14
C ILE A 37 1.30 -3.57 9.94
N LEU A 38 2.22 -4.25 9.25
CA LEU A 38 3.18 -5.17 9.82
C LEU A 38 4.50 -4.43 10.06
N SER A 39 4.55 -3.67 11.15
CA SER A 39 5.70 -2.83 11.52
C SER A 39 6.99 -3.62 11.75
N PHE A 40 6.90 -4.88 12.15
CA PHE A 40 8.08 -5.73 12.35
C PHE A 40 8.77 -6.09 11.02
N THR A 41 7.98 -6.34 9.98
CA THR A 41 8.50 -6.75 8.66
C THR A 41 8.55 -5.60 7.66
N GLY A 42 8.09 -4.41 8.04
CA GLY A 42 8.05 -3.24 7.15
C GLY A 42 6.97 -3.34 6.06
N VAL A 43 5.89 -4.09 6.27
CA VAL A 43 4.86 -4.33 5.24
C VAL A 43 3.56 -3.60 5.59
N ILE A 44 2.95 -2.96 4.60
CA ILE A 44 1.63 -2.31 4.70
C ILE A 44 0.74 -2.93 3.63
N SER A 45 -0.46 -3.39 3.98
CA SER A 45 -1.47 -3.81 3.00
C SER A 45 -2.72 -2.95 3.08
N GLY A 46 -3.35 -2.75 1.93
CA GLY A 46 -4.51 -1.88 1.80
C GLY A 46 -5.18 -2.01 0.44
N GLU A 47 -6.12 -1.11 0.18
CA GLU A 47 -6.83 -0.99 -1.09
C GLU A 47 -6.89 0.47 -1.54
N THR A 48 -6.83 0.70 -2.86
CA THR A 48 -6.96 2.04 -3.46
C THR A 48 -8.39 2.57 -3.34
N SER A 49 -8.59 3.85 -3.63
CA SER A 49 -9.93 4.46 -3.58
C SER A 49 -10.78 4.15 -4.82
N GLY A 50 -10.21 3.47 -5.82
CA GLY A 50 -10.83 3.25 -7.12
C GLY A 50 -10.82 4.50 -8.02
N LYS A 51 -10.07 5.55 -7.64
CA LYS A 51 -9.89 6.75 -8.47
C LYS A 51 -8.58 6.73 -9.25
N GLU A 52 -7.64 5.92 -8.78
CA GLU A 52 -6.30 5.78 -9.31
C GLU A 52 -6.32 4.76 -10.46
N ASP A 53 -5.59 5.05 -11.54
CA ASP A 53 -5.44 4.14 -12.68
C ASP A 53 -4.31 3.13 -12.41
N SER A 54 -3.38 3.42 -11.49
CA SER A 54 -2.27 2.53 -11.15
C SER A 54 -1.75 2.70 -9.73
N LEU A 55 -1.19 1.63 -9.15
CA LEU A 55 -0.54 1.65 -7.83
C LEU A 55 0.66 2.60 -7.75
N GLN A 56 1.28 2.93 -8.89
CA GLN A 56 2.39 3.87 -8.94
C GLN A 56 1.98 5.30 -8.52
N GLU A 57 0.71 5.66 -8.71
CA GLU A 57 0.18 6.98 -8.33
C GLU A 57 0.05 7.15 -6.82
N ILE A 58 -0.08 6.03 -6.09
CA ILE A 58 -0.21 6.04 -4.63
C ILE A 58 1.12 5.89 -3.90
N ILE A 59 2.23 5.68 -4.62
CA ILE A 59 3.57 5.58 -4.01
C ILE A 59 3.89 6.87 -3.24
N VAL A 60 4.37 6.69 -2.02
CA VAL A 60 4.86 7.76 -1.15
C VAL A 60 6.31 7.50 -0.78
N LYS A 61 7.03 8.56 -0.43
CA LYS A 61 8.42 8.46 0.02
C LYS A 61 8.53 7.52 1.24
N GLY A 62 9.51 6.62 1.20
CA GLY A 62 9.71 5.58 2.21
C GLY A 62 9.15 4.22 1.83
N ILE A 63 8.41 4.11 0.72
CA ILE A 63 8.03 2.81 0.14
C ILE A 63 9.15 2.32 -0.77
N LYS A 64 9.66 1.11 -0.47
CA LYS A 64 10.65 0.38 -1.26
C LYS A 64 10.02 -0.28 -2.49
N HIS A 65 8.85 -0.90 -2.30
CA HIS A 65 8.14 -1.62 -3.35
C HIS A 65 6.63 -1.59 -3.10
N ILE A 66 5.82 -1.55 -4.16
CA ILE A 66 4.37 -1.74 -4.08
C ILE A 66 3.94 -2.71 -5.18
N GLU A 67 3.10 -3.66 -4.83
CA GLU A 67 2.56 -4.65 -5.74
C GLU A 67 1.08 -4.87 -5.47
N GLU A 68 0.38 -5.38 -6.48
CA GLU A 68 -1.02 -5.77 -6.34
C GLU A 68 -1.12 -7.05 -5.52
N ASP A 69 -2.03 -7.06 -4.55
CA ASP A 69 -2.35 -8.24 -3.74
C ASP A 69 -3.23 -9.17 -4.58
N GLY A 70 -2.57 -9.98 -5.42
CA GLY A 70 -3.23 -10.96 -6.27
C GLY A 70 -3.62 -12.22 -5.51
N GLU A 71 -4.84 -12.73 -5.75
CA GLU A 71 -5.24 -14.05 -5.21
C GLU A 71 -4.43 -15.16 -5.88
N VAL A 72 -3.57 -15.83 -5.11
CA VAL A 72 -2.94 -17.08 -5.55
C VAL A 72 -4.00 -18.19 -5.57
N ARG A 73 -4.50 -18.53 -6.75
CA ARG A 73 -5.35 -19.71 -6.94
C ARG A 73 -4.45 -20.94 -7.08
N ALA A 74 -4.35 -21.75 -6.04
CA ALA A 74 -3.86 -23.13 -6.16
C ALA A 74 -4.98 -23.97 -6.79
N PHE A 75 -4.70 -24.59 -7.93
CA PHE A 75 -5.58 -25.54 -8.62
C PHE A 75 -5.05 -26.97 -8.46
#